data_AF-A0A7C6EDJ5-F1
#
_entry.id   AF-A0A7C6EDJ5-F1
#
_cell.length_a   1.000
_cell.length_b   1.000
_cell.length_c   1.000
_cell.angle_alpha   90.00
_cell.angle_beta   90.00
_cell.angle_gamma   90.00
#
_symmetry.space_group_name_H-M   'P 1'
#
loop_
_entity.id
_entity.type
_entity.pdbx_description
1 polymer ?
#
loop_
_entity_poly.entity_id
_entity_poly.type
_entity_poly.pdbx_seq_one_letter_code
_entity_poly.pdbx_strand_id
1 'polypeptide(L)'
;MKITRKEIKKDWFTETITKLIALYYREKQKFYIGAGVLVALVIILALALTGRGRENPEIQLRFTQALGLYSMQNFEQAEQQFAEIARRFPSHYLGAKSYFYLGNIYFQTQRYNEAKRSFENFYRKQRKDPLLSPAALLGVANCQEEMGDLKQAAESYYKVEKHYPKSLLATDALFAAGRCYQNLGSLDKAIEIYNLILKKNPTGPFAEEAKAQLAFTQTLKNKF
;
A
#
# COMPACT_ATOMS: atom_id res chain seq x y z
N MET A 1 26.11 -48.04 -44.36
CA MET A 1 25.19 -48.25 -43.21
C MET A 1 24.81 -46.87 -42.67
N LYS A 2 23.55 -46.43 -42.86
CA LYS A 2 23.08 -45.08 -42.47
C LYS A 2 22.81 -45.07 -40.98
N ILE A 3 23.68 -44.44 -40.18
CA ILE A 3 23.41 -44.20 -38.75
C ILE A 3 22.38 -43.08 -38.68
N THR A 4 21.16 -43.42 -38.31
CA THR A 4 20.03 -42.49 -38.32
C THR A 4 20.10 -41.63 -37.05
N ARG A 5 19.97 -40.29 -37.16
CA ARG A 5 20.02 -39.27 -36.07
C ARG A 5 19.20 -39.57 -34.80
N LYS A 6 18.39 -40.62 -34.79
CA LYS A 6 17.51 -41.05 -33.68
C LYS A 6 18.25 -41.88 -32.62
N GLU A 7 19.34 -42.55 -32.95
CA GLU A 7 20.10 -43.41 -32.00
C GLU A 7 21.09 -42.61 -31.13
N ILE A 8 21.72 -41.57 -31.70
CA ILE A 8 22.80 -40.81 -31.03
C ILE A 8 22.29 -39.94 -29.86
N LYS A 9 21.02 -39.48 -29.91
CA LYS A 9 20.42 -38.73 -28.80
C LYS A 9 20.01 -39.61 -27.62
N LYS A 10 19.82 -40.91 -27.85
CA LYS A 10 19.35 -41.84 -26.82
C LYS A 10 20.50 -42.22 -25.90
N ASP A 11 21.67 -42.53 -26.46
CA ASP A 11 22.77 -43.20 -25.76
C ASP A 11 23.39 -42.39 -24.60
N TRP A 12 23.81 -41.14 -24.86
CA TRP A 12 24.43 -40.34 -23.79
C TRP A 12 23.43 -39.97 -22.68
N PHE A 13 22.16 -39.73 -23.04
CA PHE A 13 21.11 -39.41 -22.09
C PHE A 13 20.75 -40.63 -21.25
N THR A 14 20.54 -41.79 -21.88
CA THR A 14 20.28 -43.03 -21.16
C THR A 14 21.46 -43.43 -20.30
N GLU A 15 22.70 -43.31 -20.79
CA GLU A 15 23.88 -43.56 -19.96
C GLU A 15 23.97 -42.61 -18.77
N THR A 16 23.68 -41.32 -18.97
CA THR A 16 23.72 -40.32 -17.89
C THR A 16 22.63 -40.63 -16.86
N ILE A 17 21.42 -40.95 -17.31
CA ILE A 17 20.30 -41.35 -16.45
C ILE A 17 20.63 -42.65 -15.71
N THR A 18 21.20 -43.65 -16.37
CA THR A 18 21.60 -44.92 -15.75
C THR A 18 22.73 -44.71 -14.74
N LYS A 19 23.74 -43.87 -15.05
CA LYS A 19 24.79 -43.48 -14.11
C LYS A 19 24.22 -42.72 -12.91
N LEU A 20 23.26 -41.82 -13.11
CA LEU A 20 22.57 -41.09 -12.04
C LEU A 20 21.73 -42.02 -11.16
N ILE A 21 21.00 -42.97 -11.75
CA ILE A 21 20.22 -43.98 -11.03
C ILE A 21 21.15 -44.90 -10.24
N ALA A 22 22.23 -45.38 -10.84
CA ALA A 22 23.22 -46.22 -10.17
C ALA A 22 23.89 -45.47 -9.00
N LEU A 23 24.21 -44.18 -9.18
CA LEU A 23 24.78 -43.33 -8.14
C LEU A 23 23.78 -43.07 -7.00
N TYR A 24 22.49 -42.92 -7.31
CA TYR A 24 21.40 -42.82 -6.34
C TYR A 24 21.25 -44.09 -5.47
N TYR A 25 21.28 -45.28 -6.08
CA TYR A 25 21.13 -46.54 -5.32
C TYR A 25 22.40 -46.95 -4.57
N ARG A 26 23.59 -46.63 -5.10
CA ARG A 26 24.89 -46.99 -4.50
C ARG A 26 25.23 -46.15 -3.28
N GLU A 27 24.90 -44.86 -3.30
CA GLU A 27 25.28 -43.91 -2.24
C GLU A 27 24.09 -43.04 -1.81
N LYS A 28 22.94 -43.67 -1.57
CA LYS A 28 21.67 -43.05 -1.20
C LYS A 28 21.80 -41.95 -0.14
N GLN A 29 22.65 -42.14 0.87
CA GLN A 29 22.95 -41.12 1.89
C GLN A 29 23.61 -39.86 1.32
N LYS A 30 24.63 -39.98 0.45
CA LYS A 30 25.31 -38.81 -0.15
C LYS A 30 24.41 -38.07 -1.13
N PHE A 31 23.51 -38.76 -1.82
CA PHE A 31 22.50 -38.14 -2.67
C PHE A 31 21.54 -37.25 -1.87
N TYR A 32 20.98 -37.73 -0.75
CA TYR A 32 20.12 -36.91 0.11
C TYR A 32 20.85 -35.74 0.76
N ILE A 33 22.13 -35.91 1.12
CA ILE A 33 22.97 -34.81 1.61
C ILE A 33 23.11 -33.73 0.52
N GLY A 34 23.44 -34.11 -0.73
CA GLY A 34 23.55 -33.17 -1.84
C GLY A 34 22.24 -32.42 -2.15
N ALA A 35 21.11 -33.14 -2.17
CA ALA A 35 19.79 -32.52 -2.35
C ALA A 35 19.43 -31.57 -1.19
N GLY A 36 19.73 -31.95 0.04
CA GLY A 36 19.49 -31.12 1.23
C GLY A 36 20.32 -29.83 1.22
N VAL A 37 21.60 -29.91 0.83
CA VAL A 37 22.47 -28.73 0.66
C VAL A 37 21.92 -27.79 -0.41
N LEU A 38 21.45 -28.32 -1.54
CA LEU A 38 20.91 -27.51 -2.63
C LEU A 38 19.61 -26.79 -2.22
N VAL A 39 18.71 -27.47 -1.49
CA VAL A 39 17.52 -26.85 -0.91
C VAL A 39 17.90 -25.77 0.11
N ALA A 40 18.86 -26.03 1.00
CA ALA A 40 19.35 -25.03 1.95
C ALA A 40 19.94 -23.81 1.25
N LEU A 41 20.73 -23.99 0.18
CA LEU A 41 21.26 -22.90 -0.63
C LEU A 41 20.16 -22.09 -1.31
N VAL A 42 19.12 -22.74 -1.83
CA VAL A 42 17.95 -22.06 -2.41
C VAL A 42 17.19 -21.27 -1.35
N ILE A 43 17.03 -21.81 -0.14
CA ILE A 43 16.40 -21.10 0.98
C ILE A 43 17.26 -19.91 1.42
N ILE A 44 18.57 -20.08 1.58
CA ILE A 44 19.51 -19.01 1.94
C ILE A 44 19.50 -17.92 0.85
N LEU A 45 19.53 -18.31 -0.43
CA LEU A 45 19.45 -17.39 -1.55
C LEU A 45 18.09 -16.69 -1.59
N ALA A 46 16.99 -17.40 -1.36
CA ALA A 46 15.65 -16.81 -1.27
C ALA A 46 15.55 -15.84 -0.08
N LEU A 47 16.14 -16.15 1.07
CA LEU A 47 16.20 -15.25 2.23
C LEU A 47 17.07 -14.02 1.95
N ALA A 48 18.20 -14.20 1.24
CA ALA A 48 19.07 -13.11 0.81
C ALA A 48 18.38 -12.20 -0.23
N LEU A 49 17.66 -12.78 -1.20
CA LEU A 49 16.93 -12.06 -2.24
C LEU A 49 15.64 -11.41 -1.71
N THR A 50 14.99 -12.00 -0.70
CA THR A 50 13.79 -11.42 -0.07
C THR A 50 14.11 -10.36 0.97
N GLY A 51 15.40 -10.09 1.28
CA GLY A 51 15.81 -9.02 2.18
C GLY A 51 15.37 -9.19 3.64
N ARG A 52 14.80 -10.36 4.01
CA ARG A 52 14.29 -10.63 5.36
C ARG A 52 15.38 -10.75 6.44
N GLY A 53 16.66 -10.72 6.05
CA GLY A 53 17.79 -11.13 6.92
C GLY A 53 18.69 -10.03 7.49
N ARG A 54 18.44 -8.74 7.25
CA ARG A 54 19.14 -7.64 7.92
C ARG A 54 18.20 -6.45 8.10
N GLU A 55 17.29 -6.53 9.08
CA GLU A 55 16.73 -5.30 9.63
C GLU A 55 17.92 -4.46 10.09
N ASN A 56 18.08 -3.25 9.55
CA ASN A 56 19.12 -2.36 10.03
C ASN A 56 18.69 -1.87 11.42
N PRO A 57 19.31 -2.31 12.53
CA PRO A 57 18.86 -1.92 13.86
C PRO A 57 18.89 -0.39 14.04
N GLU A 58 19.75 0.31 13.28
CA GLU A 58 19.79 1.77 13.25
C GLU A 58 18.47 2.39 12.75
N ILE A 59 17.89 1.90 11.65
CA ILE A 59 16.66 2.50 11.10
C ILE A 59 15.46 2.23 12.02
N GLN A 60 15.40 1.04 12.62
CA GLN A 60 14.32 0.69 13.56
C GLN A 60 14.38 1.55 14.82
N LEU A 61 15.57 1.73 15.39
CA LEU A 61 15.78 2.57 16.57
C LEU A 61 15.41 4.02 16.29
N ARG A 62 15.94 4.59 15.20
CA ARG A 62 15.64 5.97 14.79
C ARG A 62 14.15 6.18 14.53
N PHE A 63 13.51 5.23 13.85
CA PHE A 63 12.07 5.30 13.59
C PHE A 63 11.25 5.27 14.88
N THR A 64 11.64 4.41 15.83
CA THR A 64 10.98 4.33 17.15
C THR A 64 11.16 5.63 17.95
N GLN A 65 12.35 6.23 17.92
CA GLN A 65 12.58 7.54 18.55
C GLN A 65 11.72 8.63 17.90
N ALA A 66 11.66 8.66 16.56
CA ALA A 66 10.82 9.61 15.82
C ALA A 66 9.33 9.45 16.16
N LEU A 67 8.84 8.21 16.31
CA LEU A 67 7.49 7.93 16.79
C LEU A 67 7.26 8.43 18.22
N GLY A 68 8.22 8.25 19.12
CA GLY A 68 8.13 8.79 20.48
C GLY A 68 7.96 10.31 20.49
N LEU A 69 8.78 11.02 19.71
CA LEU A 69 8.68 12.47 19.54
C LEU A 69 7.33 12.88 18.94
N TYR A 70 6.85 12.16 17.93
CA TYR A 70 5.53 12.38 17.32
C TYR A 70 4.39 12.19 18.32
N SER A 71 4.43 11.13 19.12
CA SER A 71 3.44 10.87 20.18
C SER A 71 3.45 11.94 21.29
N MET A 72 4.60 12.56 21.55
CA MET A 72 4.74 13.71 22.46
C MET A 72 4.35 15.05 21.81
N GLN A 73 3.88 15.04 20.55
CA GLN A 73 3.60 16.24 19.75
C GLN A 73 4.81 17.17 19.58
N ASN A 74 6.03 16.66 19.79
CA ASN A 74 7.25 17.39 19.48
C ASN A 74 7.52 17.31 17.96
N PHE A 75 6.68 18.01 17.20
CA PHE A 75 6.61 17.93 15.75
C PHE A 75 7.89 18.41 15.07
N GLU A 76 8.58 19.39 15.64
CA GLU A 76 9.83 19.90 15.10
C GLU A 76 10.92 18.81 15.08
N GLN A 77 11.16 18.16 16.22
CA GLN A 77 12.17 17.09 16.29
C GLN A 77 11.72 15.83 15.55
N ALA A 78 10.43 15.50 15.61
CA ALA A 78 9.88 14.36 14.86
C ALA A 78 10.03 14.56 13.34
N GLU A 79 9.75 15.75 12.82
CA GLU A 79 9.94 16.09 11.41
C GLU A 79 11.38 15.87 10.98
N GLN A 80 12.34 16.40 11.75
CA GLN A 80 13.77 16.25 11.45
C GLN A 80 14.16 14.77 11.36
N GLN A 81 13.74 13.95 12.33
CA GLN A 81 14.07 12.52 12.35
C GLN A 81 13.41 11.75 11.19
N PHE A 82 12.11 11.98 10.92
CA PHE A 82 11.45 11.31 9.81
C PHE A 82 12.02 11.73 8.45
N ALA A 83 12.36 13.01 8.28
CA ALA A 83 13.02 13.51 7.07
C ALA A 83 14.39 12.87 6.86
N GLU A 84 15.20 12.74 7.92
CA GLU A 84 16.49 12.04 7.84
C GLU A 84 16.30 10.57 7.43
N ILE A 85 15.37 9.86 8.07
CA ILE A 85 15.07 8.46 7.77
C ILE A 85 14.61 8.29 6.30
N ALA A 86 13.71 9.15 5.82
CA ALA A 86 13.22 9.13 4.45
C ALA A 86 14.35 9.35 3.44
N ARG A 87 15.29 10.26 3.75
CA ARG A 87 16.45 10.58 2.90
C ARG A 87 17.51 9.50 2.89
N ARG A 88 17.85 8.93 4.06
CA ARG A 88 18.91 7.91 4.19
C ARG A 88 18.47 6.53 3.73
N PHE A 89 17.17 6.23 3.81
CA PHE A 89 16.64 4.90 3.52
C PHE A 89 15.47 4.93 2.51
N PRO A 90 15.62 5.56 1.33
CA PRO A 90 14.50 5.88 0.42
C PRO A 90 13.83 4.65 -0.21
N SER A 91 14.52 3.51 -0.22
CA SER A 91 14.02 2.22 -0.72
C SER A 91 13.49 1.30 0.38
N HIS A 92 13.76 1.62 1.65
CA HIS A 92 13.29 0.83 2.79
C HIS A 92 11.83 1.17 3.11
N TYR A 93 11.06 0.18 3.60
CA TYR A 93 9.65 0.39 3.98
C TYR A 93 9.50 1.50 5.01
N LEU A 94 10.32 1.53 6.06
CA LEU A 94 10.29 2.61 7.07
C LEU A 94 10.68 3.98 6.50
N GLY A 95 11.60 4.04 5.54
CA GLY A 95 11.90 5.30 4.85
C GLY A 95 10.73 5.80 4.03
N ALA A 96 9.98 4.89 3.39
CA ALA A 96 8.71 5.24 2.79
C ALA A 96 7.70 5.68 3.85
N LYS A 97 7.50 4.90 4.92
CA LYS A 97 6.57 5.17 6.04
C LYS A 97 6.84 6.51 6.72
N SER A 98 8.08 6.96 6.79
CA SER A 98 8.41 8.31 7.27
C SER A 98 7.68 9.42 6.50
N TYR A 99 7.46 9.28 5.19
CA TYR A 99 6.65 10.24 4.44
C TYR A 99 5.18 10.29 4.89
N PHE A 100 4.63 9.19 5.39
CA PHE A 100 3.28 9.19 5.95
C PHE A 100 3.22 10.01 7.24
N TYR A 101 4.20 9.84 8.14
CA TYR A 101 4.28 10.64 9.37
C TYR A 101 4.60 12.10 9.10
N LEU A 102 5.50 12.40 8.16
CA LEU A 102 5.73 13.78 7.70
C LEU A 102 4.44 14.39 7.16
N GLY A 103 3.66 13.63 6.39
CA GLY A 103 2.33 14.05 5.93
C GLY A 103 1.42 14.47 7.09
N ASN A 104 1.34 13.64 8.14
CA ASN A 104 0.53 13.94 9.33
C ASN A 104 1.06 15.16 10.10
N ILE A 105 2.38 15.26 10.30
CA ILE A 105 3.01 16.40 10.98
C ILE A 105 2.70 17.71 10.22
N TYR A 106 2.89 17.70 8.90
CA TYR A 106 2.60 18.85 8.07
C TYR A 106 1.12 19.21 8.07
N PHE A 107 0.23 18.22 8.08
CA PHE A 107 -1.20 18.48 8.18
C PHE A 107 -1.55 19.14 9.53
N GLN A 108 -1.03 18.60 10.64
CA GLN A 108 -1.27 19.15 11.99
C GLN A 108 -0.68 20.54 12.19
N THR A 109 0.40 20.87 11.47
CA THR A 109 1.03 22.19 11.46
C THR A 109 0.52 23.10 10.34
N GLN A 110 -0.60 22.75 9.69
CA GLN A 110 -1.28 23.50 8.62
C GLN A 110 -0.44 23.75 7.36
N ARG A 111 0.64 23.00 7.18
CA ARG A 111 1.52 22.98 6.01
C ARG A 111 0.96 22.04 4.94
N TYR A 112 -0.26 22.32 4.47
CA TYR A 112 -1.06 21.39 3.66
C TYR A 112 -0.39 21.00 2.33
N ASN A 113 0.38 21.90 1.72
CA ASN A 113 1.12 21.60 0.49
C ASN A 113 2.23 20.57 0.72
N GLU A 114 3.03 20.71 1.79
CA GLU A 114 4.03 19.72 2.15
C GLU A 114 3.40 18.40 2.63
N ALA A 115 2.27 18.49 3.34
CA ALA A 115 1.50 17.32 3.78
C ALA A 115 1.07 16.47 2.58
N LYS A 116 0.40 17.10 1.61
CA LYS A 116 -0.05 16.46 0.37
C LYS A 116 1.11 15.76 -0.36
N ARG A 117 2.22 16.47 -0.59
CA ARG A 117 3.41 15.90 -1.26
C ARG A 117 3.98 14.70 -0.50
N SER A 118 3.97 14.73 0.82
CA SER A 118 4.47 13.65 1.66
C SER A 118 3.56 12.42 1.59
N PHE A 119 2.24 12.59 1.71
CA PHE A 119 1.30 11.50 1.50
C PHE A 119 1.37 10.90 0.09
N GLU A 120 1.51 11.74 -0.95
CA GLU A 120 1.70 11.28 -2.34
C GLU A 120 2.99 10.47 -2.52
N ASN A 121 4.09 10.91 -1.88
CA ASN A 121 5.35 10.19 -1.89
C ASN A 121 5.25 8.82 -1.22
N PHE A 122 4.60 8.72 -0.06
CA PHE A 122 4.30 7.44 0.57
C PHE A 122 3.45 6.56 -0.36
N TYR A 123 2.32 7.10 -0.83
CA TYR A 123 1.37 6.37 -1.66
C TYR A 123 2.02 5.81 -2.93
N ARG A 124 2.83 6.61 -3.63
CA ARG A 124 3.54 6.19 -4.84
C ARG A 124 4.46 4.99 -4.59
N LYS A 125 5.13 4.95 -3.43
CA LYS A 125 6.08 3.90 -3.05
C LYS A 125 5.40 2.64 -2.50
N GLN A 126 4.27 2.81 -1.79
CA GLN A 126 3.68 1.75 -0.96
C GLN A 126 2.23 1.42 -1.32
N ARG A 127 1.77 1.63 -2.57
CA ARG A 127 0.37 1.38 -3.03
C ARG A 127 -0.29 0.05 -2.62
N LYS A 128 0.48 -0.96 -2.22
CA LYS A 128 -0.06 -2.27 -1.80
C LYS A 128 -0.23 -2.39 -0.29
N ASP A 129 0.21 -1.41 0.49
CA ASP A 129 0.01 -1.38 1.94
C ASP A 129 -1.49 -1.25 2.24
N PRO A 130 -2.13 -2.27 2.82
CA PRO A 130 -3.58 -2.33 2.94
C PRO A 130 -4.14 -1.33 3.98
N LEU A 131 -3.30 -0.83 4.88
CA LEU A 131 -3.70 0.04 5.97
C LEU A 131 -3.32 1.50 5.67
N LEU A 132 -2.05 1.74 5.34
CA LEU A 132 -1.53 3.09 5.21
C LEU A 132 -1.76 3.70 3.84
N SER A 133 -1.91 2.90 2.77
CA SER A 133 -2.20 3.46 1.44
C SER A 133 -3.57 4.14 1.35
N PRO A 134 -4.68 3.53 1.83
CA PRO A 134 -5.96 4.24 1.87
C PRO A 134 -5.90 5.46 2.80
N ALA A 135 -5.21 5.37 3.94
CA ALA A 135 -5.02 6.50 4.85
C ALA A 135 -4.21 7.65 4.21
N ALA A 136 -3.20 7.35 3.40
CA ALA A 136 -2.41 8.35 2.69
C ALA A 136 -3.23 9.04 1.59
N LEU A 137 -4.05 8.29 0.84
CA LEU A 137 -4.99 8.90 -0.12
C LEU A 137 -6.00 9.79 0.57
N LEU A 138 -6.51 9.36 1.73
CA LEU A 138 -7.38 10.18 2.57
C LEU A 138 -6.65 11.45 3.01
N GLY A 139 -5.39 11.35 3.46
CA GLY A 139 -4.55 12.48 3.80
C GLY A 139 -4.37 13.47 2.64
N VAL A 140 -4.15 12.99 1.41
CA VAL A 140 -4.11 13.83 0.21
C VAL A 140 -5.43 14.57 0.01
N ALA A 141 -6.57 13.88 0.13
CA ALA A 141 -7.89 14.47 -0.02
C ALA A 141 -8.19 15.51 1.06
N ASN A 142 -7.86 15.22 2.33
CA ASN A 142 -7.98 16.17 3.44
C ASN A 142 -7.15 17.42 3.18
N CYS A 143 -5.90 17.30 2.72
CA CYS A 143 -5.08 18.46 2.38
C CYS A 143 -5.74 19.31 1.28
N GLN A 144 -6.34 18.68 0.28
CA GLN A 144 -7.04 19.38 -0.80
C GLN A 144 -8.31 20.09 -0.28
N GLU A 145 -9.08 19.46 0.62
CA GLU A 145 -10.26 20.08 1.24
C GLU A 145 -9.84 21.32 2.07
N GLU A 146 -8.80 21.21 2.90
CA GLU A 146 -8.26 22.31 3.70
C GLU A 146 -7.72 23.47 2.85
N MET A 147 -7.21 23.18 1.65
CA MET A 147 -6.77 24.21 0.69
C MET A 147 -7.93 24.81 -0.12
N GLY A 148 -9.17 24.36 0.09
CA GLY A 148 -10.36 24.82 -0.65
C GLY A 148 -10.52 24.21 -2.05
N ASP A 149 -9.66 23.26 -2.43
CA ASP A 149 -9.71 22.55 -3.71
C ASP A 149 -10.81 21.46 -3.70
N LEU A 150 -12.04 21.82 -3.37
CA LEU A 150 -13.16 20.89 -3.10
C LEU A 150 -13.38 19.87 -4.23
N LYS A 151 -13.21 20.29 -5.49
CA LYS A 151 -13.30 19.38 -6.64
C LYS A 151 -12.24 18.28 -6.59
N GLN A 152 -10.97 18.66 -6.38
CA GLN A 152 -9.88 17.68 -6.30
C GLN A 152 -9.99 16.82 -5.05
N ALA A 153 -10.42 17.40 -3.93
CA ALA A 153 -10.66 16.70 -2.68
C ALA A 153 -11.69 15.58 -2.89
N ALA A 154 -12.85 15.90 -3.49
CA ALA A 154 -13.90 14.93 -3.80
C ALA A 154 -13.40 13.77 -4.68
N GLU A 155 -12.63 14.10 -5.73
CA GLU A 155 -12.04 13.10 -6.62
C GLU A 155 -11.01 12.20 -5.90
N SER A 156 -10.20 12.77 -4.99
CA SER A 156 -9.22 12.02 -4.20
C SER A 156 -9.86 11.15 -3.11
N TYR A 157 -10.90 11.65 -2.44
CA TYR A 157 -11.71 10.86 -1.53
C TYR A 157 -12.33 9.64 -2.23
N TYR A 158 -12.93 9.85 -3.40
CA TYR A 158 -13.50 8.76 -4.20
C TYR A 158 -12.45 7.71 -4.63
N LYS A 159 -11.18 8.10 -4.83
CA LYS A 159 -10.10 7.13 -5.13
C LYS A 159 -9.86 6.14 -3.98
N VAL A 160 -10.17 6.49 -2.73
CA VAL A 160 -10.05 5.55 -1.61
C VAL A 160 -10.98 4.36 -1.82
N GLU A 161 -12.26 4.62 -2.12
CA GLU A 161 -13.22 3.56 -2.48
C GLU A 161 -12.78 2.80 -3.73
N LYS A 162 -12.39 3.50 -4.79
CA LYS A 162 -12.04 2.88 -6.07
C LYS A 162 -10.84 1.94 -5.96
N HIS A 163 -9.83 2.30 -5.17
CA HIS A 163 -8.58 1.53 -5.06
C HIS A 163 -8.54 0.60 -3.85
N TYR A 164 -9.27 0.91 -2.79
CA TYR A 164 -9.31 0.15 -1.55
C TYR A 164 -10.75 -0.07 -1.06
N PRO A 165 -11.63 -0.71 -1.86
CA PRO A 165 -13.06 -0.84 -1.56
C PRO A 165 -13.38 -1.67 -0.31
N LYS A 166 -12.38 -2.38 0.25
CA LYS A 166 -12.46 -3.16 1.49
C LYS A 166 -11.85 -2.44 2.70
N SER A 167 -11.28 -1.25 2.52
CA SER A 167 -10.73 -0.47 3.62
C SER A 167 -11.86 0.00 4.52
N LEU A 168 -11.61 0.03 5.83
CA LEU A 168 -12.54 0.64 6.79
C LEU A 168 -12.75 2.14 6.52
N LEU A 169 -11.80 2.79 5.82
CA LEU A 169 -11.87 4.21 5.46
C LEU A 169 -12.70 4.48 4.19
N ALA A 170 -13.12 3.45 3.46
CA ALA A 170 -13.72 3.63 2.14
C ALA A 170 -15.08 4.35 2.20
N THR A 171 -15.95 3.94 3.12
CA THR A 171 -17.27 4.57 3.28
C THR A 171 -17.15 6.01 3.80
N ASP A 172 -16.28 6.25 4.79
CA ASP A 172 -16.04 7.60 5.32
C ASP A 172 -15.49 8.54 4.25
N ALA A 173 -14.57 8.05 3.41
CA ALA A 173 -14.08 8.80 2.26
C ALA A 173 -15.20 9.11 1.27
N LEU A 174 -16.12 8.17 0.99
CA LEU A 174 -17.28 8.47 0.14
C LEU A 174 -18.16 9.57 0.73
N PHE A 175 -18.42 9.57 2.04
CA PHE A 175 -19.16 10.67 2.67
C PHE A 175 -18.47 12.02 2.49
N ALA A 176 -17.15 12.07 2.70
CA ALA A 176 -16.36 13.28 2.46
C ALA A 176 -16.39 13.71 0.99
N ALA A 177 -16.34 12.78 0.03
CA ALA A 177 -16.51 13.08 -1.39
C ALA A 177 -17.88 13.69 -1.70
N GLY A 178 -18.95 13.10 -1.16
CA GLY A 178 -20.31 13.60 -1.31
C GLY A 178 -20.45 15.02 -0.77
N ARG A 179 -19.96 15.26 0.45
CA ARG A 179 -19.94 16.58 1.09
C ARG A 179 -19.18 17.61 0.27
N CYS A 180 -17.99 17.27 -0.23
CA CYS A 180 -17.21 18.15 -1.09
C CYS A 180 -17.98 18.51 -2.38
N TYR A 181 -18.66 17.55 -3.01
CA TYR A 181 -19.50 17.82 -4.19
C TYR A 181 -20.74 18.67 -3.87
N GLN A 182 -21.37 18.48 -2.70
CA GLN A 182 -22.46 19.34 -2.23
C GLN A 182 -21.98 20.78 -2.08
N ASN A 183 -20.87 20.98 -1.37
CA ASN A 183 -20.28 22.30 -1.11
C ASN A 183 -19.82 23.00 -2.40
N LEU A 184 -19.42 22.24 -3.41
CA LEU A 184 -19.10 22.73 -4.75
C LEU A 184 -20.35 23.10 -5.58
N GLY A 185 -21.55 22.78 -5.12
CA GLY A 185 -22.80 22.90 -5.89
C GLY A 185 -22.96 21.84 -6.99
N SER A 186 -22.07 20.84 -7.03
CA SER A 186 -22.16 19.70 -7.95
C SER A 186 -23.13 18.65 -7.41
N LEU A 187 -24.39 19.05 -7.23
CA LEU A 187 -25.41 18.28 -6.51
C LEU A 187 -25.70 16.92 -7.16
N ASP A 188 -25.61 16.81 -8.49
CA ASP A 188 -25.75 15.53 -9.19
C ASP A 188 -24.69 14.50 -8.79
N LYS A 189 -23.43 14.95 -8.67
CA LYS A 189 -22.34 14.08 -8.24
C LYS A 189 -22.48 13.69 -6.77
N ALA A 190 -22.91 14.63 -5.92
CA ALA A 190 -23.20 14.31 -4.53
C ALA A 190 -24.29 13.24 -4.39
N ILE A 191 -25.40 13.38 -5.14
CA ILE A 191 -26.48 12.39 -5.21
C ILE A 191 -25.95 11.02 -5.67
N GLU A 192 -25.10 10.97 -6.70
CA GLU A 192 -24.46 9.73 -7.17
C GLU A 192 -23.65 9.05 -6.05
N ILE A 193 -22.85 9.82 -5.32
CA ILE A 193 -22.02 9.30 -4.22
C ILE A 193 -22.88 8.75 -3.07
N TYR A 194 -23.93 9.46 -2.64
CA TYR A 194 -24.80 8.96 -1.57
C TYR A 194 -25.57 7.71 -1.98
N ASN A 195 -26.04 7.64 -3.23
CA ASN A 195 -26.65 6.43 -3.77
C ASN A 195 -25.66 5.25 -3.82
N LEU A 196 -24.38 5.51 -4.13
CA LEU A 196 -23.34 4.48 -4.08
C LEU A 196 -23.16 3.93 -2.65
N ILE A 197 -23.17 4.80 -1.64
CA ILE A 197 -23.10 4.38 -0.23
C ILE A 197 -24.30 3.49 0.11
N LEU A 198 -25.53 3.90 -0.24
CA LEU A 198 -26.75 3.12 0.01
C LEU A 198 -26.75 1.77 -0.72
N LYS A 199 -26.20 1.72 -1.93
CA LYS A 199 -26.07 0.47 -2.68
C LYS A 199 -25.11 -0.51 -2.01
N LYS A 200 -24.00 -0.02 -1.44
CA LYS A 200 -23.00 -0.84 -0.76
C LYS A 200 -23.39 -1.22 0.67
N ASN A 201 -23.97 -0.27 1.39
CA ASN A 201 -24.38 -0.37 2.78
C ASN A 201 -25.87 0.00 2.87
N PRO A 202 -26.79 -0.93 2.54
CA PRO A 202 -28.22 -0.62 2.47
C PRO A 202 -28.88 -0.43 3.85
N THR A 203 -28.21 -0.84 4.93
CA THR A 203 -28.71 -0.75 6.30
C THR A 203 -27.61 -0.28 7.27
N GLY A 204 -28.02 0.14 8.47
CA GLY A 204 -27.11 0.57 9.53
C GLY A 204 -26.79 2.07 9.49
N PRO A 205 -25.88 2.54 10.37
CA PRO A 205 -25.63 3.98 10.56
C PRO A 205 -25.24 4.71 9.27
N PHE A 206 -24.35 4.13 8.46
CA PHE A 206 -23.96 4.71 7.17
C PHE A 206 -25.13 4.81 6.18
N ALA A 207 -26.10 3.88 6.22
CA ALA A 207 -27.25 3.94 5.34
C ALA A 207 -28.18 5.08 5.75
N GLU A 208 -28.46 5.22 7.04
CA GLU A 208 -29.33 6.28 7.56
C GLU A 208 -28.73 7.67 7.31
N GLU A 209 -27.42 7.82 7.53
CA GLU A 209 -26.73 9.08 7.22
C GLU A 209 -26.73 9.39 5.72
N ALA A 210 -26.50 8.40 4.87
CA ALA A 210 -26.54 8.60 3.41
C ALA A 210 -27.94 8.96 2.91
N LYS A 211 -29.01 8.39 3.47
CA LYS A 211 -30.40 8.78 3.17
C LYS A 211 -30.65 10.24 3.55
N ALA A 212 -30.22 10.65 4.74
CA ALA A 212 -30.38 12.02 5.21
C ALA A 212 -29.66 13.02 4.30
N GLN A 213 -28.39 12.75 3.96
CA GLN A 213 -27.60 13.60 3.07
C GLN A 213 -28.15 13.62 1.65
N LEU A 214 -28.63 12.48 1.13
CA LEU A 214 -29.27 12.39 -0.17
C LEU A 214 -30.53 13.26 -0.25
N ALA A 215 -31.43 13.13 0.73
CA ALA A 215 -32.67 13.91 0.79
C ALA A 215 -32.39 15.42 0.89
N PHE A 216 -31.41 15.80 1.72
CA PHE A 216 -30.95 17.19 1.81
C PHE A 216 -30.41 17.71 0.47
N THR A 217 -29.55 16.93 -0.20
CA THR A 217 -28.99 17.29 -1.51
C THR A 217 -30.06 17.47 -2.58
N GLN A 218 -31.05 16.58 -2.62
CA GLN A 218 -32.17 16.67 -3.56
C GLN A 218 -33.03 17.92 -3.31
N THR A 219 -33.24 18.26 -2.04
CA THR A 219 -33.95 19.49 -1.67
C THR A 219 -33.19 20.73 -2.11
N LEU A 220 -31.87 20.76 -1.93
CA LEU A 220 -31.02 21.83 -2.45
C LEU A 220 -31.14 21.93 -3.98
N LYS A 221 -31.11 20.79 -4.68
CA LYS A 221 -31.17 20.76 -6.14
C LYS A 221 -32.50 21.28 -6.69
N ASN A 222 -33.61 21.05 -5.99
CA ASN A 222 -34.92 21.52 -6.43
C ASN A 222 -35.18 23.01 -6.13
N LYS A 223 -34.34 23.65 -5.31
CA LYS A 223 -34.47 25.08 -4.95
C LYS A 223 -33.76 26.03 -5.93
N PHE A 224 -32.89 25.51 -6.78
CA PHE A 224 -32.09 26.25 -7.76
C PHE A 224 -32.28 25.65 -9.15
#